data_AF-A0A6J6CWF7-F1
#
_entry.id   AF-A0A6J6CWF7-F1
#
_cell.length_a   1.000
_cell.length_b   1.000
_cell.length_c   1.000
_cell.angle_alpha   90.00
_cell.angle_beta   90.00
_cell.angle_gamma   90.00
#
_symmetry.space_group_name_H-M   'P 1'
#
loop_
_entity.id
_entity.type
_entity.pdbx_description
1 polymer ?
#
loop_
_entity_poly.entity_id
_entity_poly.type
_entity_poly.pdbx_seq_one_letter_code
_entity_poly.pdbx_strand_id
1 'polypeptide(L)'
;MESFNSACTNQGTQFELHLADGTVQQVEGADAYQQEQSMTTFFCSNAGRQTVDCWSVRVASFRTDSILWIRRLEAASAEIRHLKPA
;
A
#
# COMPACT_ATOMS: atom_id res chain seq x y z
N MET A 1 16.13 -6.41 20.15
CA MET A 1 16.55 -6.16 18.76
C MET A 1 15.48 -6.79 17.90
N GLU A 2 14.44 -6.01 17.59
CA GLU A 2 13.20 -6.50 17.00
C GLU A 2 13.46 -6.92 15.55
N SER A 3 13.35 -8.21 15.29
CA SER A 3 13.40 -8.78 13.95
C SER A 3 12.20 -8.25 13.16
N PHE A 4 12.43 -7.28 12.28
CA PHE A 4 11.41 -6.81 11.33
C PHE A 4 10.98 -8.00 10.47
N ASN A 5 9.76 -8.48 10.71
CA ASN A 5 9.19 -9.60 9.98
C ASN A 5 9.22 -9.32 8.47
N SER A 6 10.08 -10.07 7.76
CA SER A 6 10.23 -10.06 6.31
C SER A 6 9.08 -10.81 5.62
N ALA A 7 7.83 -10.58 6.04
CA ALA A 7 6.66 -11.34 5.61
C ALA A 7 5.91 -10.71 4.42
N CYS A 8 6.10 -9.42 4.18
CA CYS A 8 5.38 -8.66 3.15
C CYS A 8 6.30 -8.29 2.00
N THR A 9 6.97 -9.26 1.39
CA THR A 9 7.72 -9.05 0.13
C THR A 9 6.76 -8.92 -1.06
N ASN A 10 5.65 -8.19 -0.90
CA ASN A 10 4.82 -7.76 -2.02
C ASN A 10 5.55 -6.59 -2.68
N GLN A 11 6.50 -6.89 -3.58
CA GLN A 11 7.27 -5.90 -4.33
C GLN A 11 6.43 -5.04 -5.30
N GLY A 12 5.10 -5.14 -5.27
CA GLY A 12 4.24 -4.68 -6.34
C GLY A 12 3.36 -3.47 -6.04
N THR A 13 2.93 -3.28 -4.79
CA THR A 13 1.87 -2.32 -4.47
C THR A 13 2.30 -1.40 -3.35
N GLN A 14 2.24 -0.11 -3.63
CA GLN A 14 2.56 0.97 -2.71
C GLN A 14 1.43 2.00 -2.76
N PHE A 15 1.24 2.77 -1.68
CA PHE A 15 0.31 3.88 -1.67
C PHE A 15 1.03 5.20 -1.42
N GLU A 16 0.67 6.22 -2.19
CA GLU A 16 1.02 7.60 -1.93
C GLU A 16 -0.19 8.33 -1.34
N LEU A 17 0.03 9.04 -0.25
CA LEU A 17 -0.98 9.85 0.43
C LEU A 17 -0.56 11.31 0.40
N HIS A 18 -1.50 12.18 0.06
CA HIS A 18 -1.36 13.62 0.25
C HIS A 18 -2.19 14.04 1.45
N LEU A 19 -1.53 14.66 2.42
CA LEU A 19 -2.13 15.06 3.67
C LEU A 19 -2.50 16.55 3.66
N ALA A 20 -3.44 16.93 4.52
CA ALA A 20 -3.98 18.28 4.63
C ALA A 20 -2.95 19.32 5.07
N ASP A 21 -1.86 18.90 5.71
CA ASP A 21 -0.72 19.75 6.08
C ASP A 21 0.27 19.97 4.93
N GLY A 22 0.00 19.39 3.75
CA GLY A 22 0.87 19.45 2.57
C GLY A 22 1.94 18.35 2.53
N THR A 23 2.01 17.48 3.53
CA THR A 23 2.95 16.36 3.55
C THR A 23 2.52 15.26 2.58
N VAL A 24 3.50 14.68 1.88
CA VAL A 24 3.32 13.47 1.07
C VAL A 24 3.90 12.28 1.83
N GLN A 25 3.13 11.22 1.98
CA GLN A 25 3.53 9.98 2.66
C GLN A 25 3.49 8.80 1.70
N GLN A 26 4.51 7.94 1.78
CA GLN A 26 4.60 6.69 1.04
C GLN A 26 4.40 5.51 1.98
N VAL A 27 3.43 4.65 1.69
CA VAL A 27 3.15 3.43 2.44
C VAL A 27 3.59 2.23 1.62
N GLU A 28 4.77 1.72 1.93
CA GLU A 28 5.36 0.53 1.33
C GLU A 28 4.86 -0.74 2.01
N GLY A 29 4.69 -1.82 1.24
CA GLY A 29 4.33 -3.13 1.77
C GLY A 29 2.85 -3.31 2.12
N ALA A 30 2.00 -2.32 1.82
CA ALA A 30 0.55 -2.45 1.92
C ALA A 30 -0.08 -2.77 0.55
N ASP A 31 -1.10 -3.63 0.55
CA ASP A 31 -1.87 -4.00 -0.65
C ASP A 31 -3.34 -3.55 -0.57
N ALA A 32 -3.82 -3.22 0.63
CA ALA A 32 -5.17 -2.77 0.89
C ALA A 32 -5.19 -1.68 1.96
N TYR A 33 -6.32 -0.95 2.03
CA TYR A 33 -6.62 -0.06 3.14
C TYR A 33 -8.10 -0.14 3.50
N GLN A 34 -8.41 0.15 4.75
CA GLN A 34 -9.77 0.20 5.26
C GLN A 34 -9.94 1.41 6.17
N GLN A 35 -11.11 2.06 6.09
CA GLN A 35 -11.48 3.08 7.05
C GLN A 35 -12.03 2.43 8.32
N GLU A 36 -11.36 2.70 9.43
CA GLU A 36 -11.70 2.27 10.78
C GLU A 36 -12.08 3.51 11.59
N GLN A 37 -13.36 3.87 11.60
CA GLN A 37 -13.87 5.05 12.31
C GLN A 37 -13.21 6.34 11.80
N SER A 38 -12.32 6.95 12.60
CA SER A 38 -11.58 8.18 12.30
C SER A 38 -10.20 7.93 11.68
N MET A 39 -9.81 6.67 11.47
CA MET A 39 -8.51 6.29 10.94
C MET A 39 -8.67 5.60 9.59
N THR A 40 -7.72 5.82 8.69
CA THR A 40 -7.55 5.01 7.48
C THR A 40 -6.29 4.18 7.68
N THR A 41 -6.50 2.87 7.78
CA THR A 41 -5.44 1.90 8.12
C THR A 41 -5.09 1.09 6.88
N PHE A 42 -3.79 0.97 6.62
CA PHE A 42 -3.22 0.22 5.51
C PHE A 42 -2.74 -1.14 6.00
N PHE A 43 -2.99 -2.15 5.18
CA PHE A 43 -2.75 -3.54 5.53
C PHE A 43 -1.91 -4.25 4.46
N CYS A 44 -1.12 -5.20 4.93
CA CYS A 44 -0.51 -6.26 4.15
C CYS A 44 -1.37 -7.51 4.32
N SER A 45 -1.88 -8.05 3.23
CA SER A 45 -2.62 -9.30 3.20
C SER A 45 -1.65 -10.47 3.00
N ASN A 46 -1.83 -11.57 3.73
CA ASN A 46 -0.91 -12.71 3.61
C ASN A 46 -1.07 -13.41 2.25
N ALA A 47 0.07 -13.88 1.72
CA ALA A 47 0.33 -14.43 0.38
C ALA A 47 -0.91 -14.97 -0.38
N GLY A 48 -1.46 -14.12 -1.26
CA GLY A 48 -2.45 -14.52 -2.27
C GLY A 48 -3.89 -14.06 -2.02
N ARG A 49 -4.17 -13.39 -0.89
CA ARG A 49 -5.49 -12.80 -0.61
C ARG A 49 -5.50 -11.32 -0.93
N GLN A 50 -6.58 -10.87 -1.55
CA GLN A 50 -6.85 -9.45 -1.84
C GLN A 50 -7.92 -8.90 -0.88
N THR A 51 -8.00 -9.45 0.32
CA THR A 51 -9.05 -9.13 1.29
C THR A 51 -8.41 -8.93 2.65
N VAL A 52 -8.77 -7.84 3.30
CA VAL A 52 -8.40 -7.58 4.70
C VAL A 52 -9.16 -8.56 5.58
N ASP A 53 -8.43 -9.44 6.27
CA ASP A 53 -9.00 -10.45 7.17
C ASP A 53 -8.23 -10.50 8.51
N CYS A 54 -8.56 -11.45 9.39
CA CYS A 54 -7.94 -11.57 10.71
C CYS A 54 -6.45 -11.93 10.69
N TRP A 55 -5.88 -12.26 9.52
CA TRP A 55 -4.47 -12.52 9.32
C TRP A 55 -3.75 -11.38 8.58
N SER A 56 -4.45 -10.29 8.25
CA SER A 56 -3.83 -9.09 7.69
C SER A 56 -3.02 -8.34 8.75
N VAL A 57 -1.85 -7.84 8.33
CA VAL A 57 -0.94 -7.08 9.21
C VAL A 57 -1.10 -5.60 8.92
N ARG A 58 -1.28 -4.80 9.97
CA ARG A 58 -1.30 -3.32 9.88
C ARG A 58 0.10 -2.80 9.52
N VAL A 59 0.18 -1.99 8.48
CA VAL A 59 1.41 -1.38 7.97
C VAL A 59 1.52 0.09 8.40
N ALA A 60 0.43 0.85 8.23
CA ALA A 60 0.37 2.27 8.59
C ALA A 60 -1.07 2.66 8.94
N SER A 61 -1.25 3.75 9.68
CA SER A 61 -2.57 4.30 9.98
C SER A 61 -2.50 5.82 10.12
N PHE A 62 -3.41 6.52 9.45
CA PHE A 62 -3.47 7.98 9.41
C PHE A 62 -4.87 8.45 9.78
N ARG A 63 -4.99 9.68 10.33
CA ARG A 63 -6.33 10.22 10.59
C ARG A 63 -7.05 10.46 9.27
N THR A 64 -8.27 9.96 9.12
CA THR A 64 -9.02 10.06 7.87
C THR A 64 -9.25 11.51 7.46
N ASP A 65 -9.51 12.39 8.44
CA ASP A 65 -9.69 13.82 8.21
C ASP A 65 -8.40 14.57 7.80
N SER A 66 -7.25 13.93 7.95
CA SER A 66 -5.97 14.47 7.48
C SER A 66 -5.62 14.05 6.06
N ILE A 67 -6.30 13.06 5.47
CA ILE A 67 -6.01 12.57 4.12
C ILE A 67 -6.84 13.35 3.10
N LEU A 68 -6.18 13.96 2.12
CA LEU A 68 -6.84 14.62 0.99
C LEU A 68 -7.15 13.63 -0.13
N TRP A 69 -6.17 12.79 -0.48
CA TRP A 69 -6.33 11.73 -1.46
C TRP A 69 -5.28 10.63 -1.28
N ILE A 70 -5.63 9.44 -1.77
CA ILE A 70 -4.79 8.24 -1.76
C ILE A 70 -4.63 7.78 -3.21
N ARG A 71 -3.39 7.56 -3.64
CA ARG A 71 -3.06 7.00 -4.94
C ARG A 71 -2.36 5.67 -4.77
N ARG A 72 -2.86 4.63 -5.45
CA ARG A 72 -2.15 3.36 -5.58
C ARG A 72 -1.06 3.51 -6.65
N LEU A 73 0.14 3.09 -6.31
CA LEU A 73 1.29 2.98 -7.20
C LEU A 73 1.45 1.49 -7.53
N GLU A 74 1.27 1.15 -8.80
CA GLU A 74 1.65 -0.16 -9.33
C GLU A 74 3.15 -0.14 -9.59
N ALA A 75 3.89 -1.11 -9.06
CA ALA A 75 5.26 -1.33 -9.49
C ALA A 75 5.21 -1.64 -10.99
N ALA A 76 5.84 -0.77 -11.79
CA ALA A 76 5.86 -0.95 -13.23
C ALA A 76 6.43 -2.34 -13.56
N SER A 77 5.57 -3.25 -14.00
CA SER A 77 6.01 -4.38 -14.82
C SER A 77 6.47 -3.77 -16.14
N ALA A 78 7.73 -3.37 -16.19
CA ALA A 78 8.37 -2.84 -17.39
C ALA A 78 8.56 -3.98 -18.41
N GLU A 79 7.46 -4.50 -18.96
CA GLU A 79 7.50 -5.36 -20.13
C GLU A 79 7.48 -4.46 -21.36
N ILE A 80 8.67 -4.02 -21.80
CA ILE A 80 8.83 -3.39 -23.11
C ILE A 80 8.48 -4.46 -24.14
N ARG A 81 7.25 -4.44 -24.65
CA ARG A 81 6.86 -5.26 -25.80
C ARG A 81 7.69 -4.82 -26.99
N HIS A 82 8.69 -5.63 -27.34
CA HIS A 82 9.46 -5.48 -28.57
C HIS A 82 8.51 -5.73 -29.76
N LEU A 83 7.88 -4.67 -30.25
CA LEU A 83 7.10 -4.71 -31.49
C LEU A 83 8.10 -4.90 -32.64
N LYS A 84 8.09 -6.10 -33.23
CA LYS A 84 8.81 -6.34 -34.50
C LYS A 84 8.23 -5.40 -35.56
N PRO A 85 9.06 -4.62 -36.28
CA PRO A 85 8.58 -3.93 -37.46
C PRO A 85 8.18 -4.95 -38.54
N ALA A 86 7.10 -4.63 -39.24
CA ALA A 86 6.52 -5.41 -40.35
C ALA A 86 7.36 -5.34 -41.62
#